data_AF-A0A847P4Y9-F1
#
_entry.id   AF-A0A847P4Y9-F1
#
_cell.length_a   1.000
_cell.length_b   1.000
_cell.length_c   1.000
_cell.angle_alpha   90.00
_cell.angle_beta   90.00
_cell.angle_gamma   90.00
#
_symmetry.space_group_name_H-M   'P 1'
#
loop_
_entity.id
_entity.type
_entity.pdbx_description
1 polymer ?
#
loop_
_entity_poly.entity_id
_entity_poly.type
_entity_poly.pdbx_seq_one_letter_code
_entity_poly.pdbx_strand_id
1 'polypeptide(L)'
;PEPEIYASPEFNYRIRAQIKVGQNGVRGFFRRKTNDIVPIEHCPLLCDQINGLLKTISGKPEYISGGNLKVISGDDGLTSDPLLPSITKSVASIRVGDFRFEVNGGSFFQSNRFLLEQLGNWAKPLVGGDFCVDLFGGTGFFSIMLSNNFKRGLLIESVDAQVQMANKNYASNGIFSFTAQHCSAEQVQSAIPVKPDLLIIDPPRPGLTKKAREGVKMVGAEKILYVSCNPSTQARDICFLTKQCGYAIEKMALFDLYPNTHHLETAILLGKYKS
;
A
#
# COMPACT_ATOMS: atom_id res chain seq x y z
N PRO A 1 -4.80 23.84 4.75
CA PRO A 1 -6.18 23.42 4.38
C PRO A 1 -6.73 22.54 5.50
N GLU A 2 -8.04 22.55 5.72
CA GLU A 2 -8.68 21.62 6.66
C GLU A 2 -8.70 20.19 6.06
N PRO A 3 -8.43 19.14 6.84
CA PRO A 3 -8.42 17.78 6.31
C PRO A 3 -9.81 17.24 6.04
N GLU A 4 -9.98 16.61 4.88
CA GLU A 4 -11.12 15.73 4.62
C GLU A 4 -10.99 14.45 5.47
N ILE A 5 -12.10 13.91 5.95
CA ILE A 5 -12.10 12.72 6.81
C ILE A 5 -12.93 11.63 6.15
N TYR A 6 -12.33 10.46 5.96
CA TYR A 6 -12.95 9.27 5.40
C TYR A 6 -12.95 8.16 6.45
N ALA A 7 -14.13 7.88 7.02
CA ALA A 7 -14.32 6.84 8.02
C ALA A 7 -14.60 5.48 7.35
N SER A 8 -14.15 4.41 8.00
CA SER A 8 -14.47 3.03 7.60
C SER A 8 -15.41 2.39 8.61
N PRO A 9 -16.22 1.38 8.23
CA PRO A 9 -16.88 0.51 9.18
C PRO A 9 -15.90 -0.07 10.21
N GLU A 10 -16.32 -0.17 11.46
CA GLU A 10 -15.46 -0.59 12.58
C GLU A 10 -14.94 -2.03 12.47
N PHE A 11 -15.68 -2.89 11.77
CA PHE A 11 -15.47 -4.33 11.69
C PHE A 11 -15.49 -4.85 10.25
N ASN A 12 -15.01 -6.08 10.05
CA ASN A 12 -15.00 -6.80 8.77
C ASN A 12 -14.28 -6.04 7.63
N TYR A 13 -13.44 -5.04 7.94
CA TYR A 13 -12.80 -4.21 6.93
C TYR A 13 -11.49 -4.82 6.41
N ARG A 14 -10.83 -5.65 7.22
CA ARG A 14 -9.44 -6.05 7.00
C ARG A 14 -9.33 -7.28 6.12
N ILE A 15 -8.88 -7.08 4.88
CA ILE A 15 -8.68 -8.15 3.87
C ILE A 15 -7.27 -8.72 3.85
N ARG A 16 -6.37 -8.24 4.71
CA ARG A 16 -4.99 -8.74 4.80
C ARG A 16 -4.58 -8.94 6.25
N ALA A 17 -3.99 -10.10 6.55
CA ALA A 17 -3.50 -10.41 7.89
C ALA A 17 -2.16 -11.13 7.86
N GLN A 18 -1.39 -10.96 8.94
CA GLN A 18 -0.22 -11.78 9.23
C GLN A 18 -0.50 -12.52 10.53
N ILE A 19 -0.95 -13.76 10.41
CA ILE A 19 -1.28 -14.65 11.51
C ILE A 19 0.00 -15.29 12.01
N LYS A 20 0.21 -15.25 13.32
CA LYS A 20 1.32 -15.92 13.99
C LYS A 20 0.95 -17.38 14.20
N VAL A 21 1.88 -18.28 13.93
CA VAL A 21 1.70 -19.73 14.12
C VAL A 21 2.85 -20.26 14.95
N GLY A 22 2.53 -20.78 16.14
CA GLY A 22 3.46 -21.37 17.08
C GLY A 22 3.76 -22.84 16.77
N GLN A 23 4.83 -23.37 17.35
CA GLN A 23 5.28 -24.76 17.14
C GLN A 23 4.26 -25.82 17.59
N ASN A 24 3.38 -25.47 18.53
CA ASN A 24 2.29 -26.31 19.03
C ASN A 24 0.96 -26.14 18.26
N GLY A 25 0.97 -25.39 17.14
CA GLY A 25 -0.24 -25.09 16.35
C GLY A 25 -1.16 -24.04 16.93
N VAL A 26 -0.77 -23.39 18.02
CA VAL A 26 -1.41 -22.16 18.46
C VAL A 26 -1.25 -21.10 17.37
N ARG A 27 -2.36 -20.44 17.04
CA ARG A 27 -2.39 -19.41 16.00
C ARG A 27 -3.16 -18.18 16.46
N GLY A 28 -2.68 -17.03 16.03
CA GLY A 28 -3.36 -15.78 16.28
C GLY A 28 -2.45 -14.59 16.15
N PHE A 29 -2.50 -13.67 17.10
CA PHE A 29 -1.70 -12.45 17.09
C PHE A 29 -0.88 -12.35 18.36
N PHE A 30 0.22 -11.61 18.30
CA PHE A 30 1.00 -11.38 19.50
C PHE A 30 0.24 -10.51 20.50
N ARG A 31 0.32 -10.89 21.78
CA ARG A 31 -0.07 -10.02 22.89
C ARG A 31 0.79 -8.76 22.85
N ARG A 32 0.17 -7.61 23.14
CA ARG A 32 0.81 -6.30 23.07
C ARG A 32 2.18 -6.29 23.76
N LYS A 33 3.23 -5.87 23.02
CA LYS A 33 4.63 -5.77 23.48
C LYS A 33 5.27 -7.11 23.92
N THR A 34 4.80 -8.23 23.40
CA THR A 34 5.38 -9.55 23.65
C THR A 34 5.45 -10.35 22.33
N ASN A 35 6.08 -11.52 22.35
CA ASN A 35 5.98 -12.51 21.27
C ASN A 35 5.03 -13.66 21.64
N ASP A 36 4.22 -13.48 22.69
CA ASP A 36 3.27 -14.50 23.13
C ASP A 36 2.06 -14.49 22.21
N ILE A 37 1.77 -15.63 21.58
CA ILE A 37 0.63 -15.75 20.68
C ILE A 37 -0.65 -15.85 21.52
N VAL A 38 -1.56 -14.91 21.34
CA VAL A 38 -2.93 -15.00 21.81
C VAL A 38 -3.70 -15.87 20.82
N PRO A 39 -4.18 -17.06 21.23
CA PRO A 39 -4.99 -17.89 20.37
C PRO A 39 -6.28 -17.16 20.00
N ILE A 40 -6.64 -17.19 18.71
CA ILE A 40 -7.94 -16.68 18.25
C ILE A 40 -8.62 -17.68 17.33
N GLU A 41 -9.94 -17.75 17.45
CA GLU A 41 -10.80 -18.46 16.50
C GLU A 41 -11.51 -17.50 15.55
N HIS A 42 -11.64 -16.24 15.98
CA HIS A 42 -12.32 -15.19 15.25
C HIS A 42 -11.68 -13.83 15.60
N CYS A 43 -11.61 -12.94 14.62
CA CYS A 43 -11.22 -11.55 14.81
C CYS A 43 -12.25 -10.64 14.11
N PRO A 44 -12.98 -9.80 14.84
CA PRO A 44 -14.02 -8.93 14.28
C PRO A 44 -13.49 -7.96 13.20
N LEU A 45 -12.21 -7.61 13.23
CA LEU A 45 -11.62 -6.70 12.25
C LEU A 45 -11.37 -7.41 10.90
N LEU A 46 -11.11 -8.72 10.92
CA LEU A 46 -10.79 -9.51 9.72
C LEU A 46 -12.04 -9.78 8.90
N CYS A 47 -11.84 -9.91 7.59
CA CYS A 47 -12.94 -10.30 6.72
C CYS A 47 -13.43 -11.73 6.98
N ASP A 48 -14.67 -12.02 6.60
CA ASP A 48 -15.30 -13.33 6.79
C ASP A 48 -14.51 -14.48 6.15
N GLN A 49 -13.91 -14.27 4.97
CA GLN A 49 -13.07 -15.26 4.31
C GLN A 49 -11.83 -15.63 5.15
N ILE A 50 -11.12 -14.64 5.72
CA ILE A 50 -9.97 -14.90 6.58
C ILE A 50 -10.42 -15.55 7.91
N ASN A 51 -11.54 -15.13 8.47
CA ASN A 51 -12.12 -15.78 9.65
C ASN A 51 -12.52 -17.25 9.36
N GLY A 52 -13.03 -17.54 8.17
CA GLY A 52 -13.27 -18.90 7.70
C GLY A 52 -11.99 -19.72 7.63
N LEU A 53 -10.91 -19.14 7.11
CA LEU A 53 -9.60 -19.79 7.07
C LEU A 53 -9.08 -20.13 8.48
N LEU A 54 -9.21 -19.22 9.46
CA LEU A 54 -8.81 -19.45 10.85
C LEU A 54 -9.47 -20.69 11.47
N LYS A 55 -10.73 -20.98 11.08
CA LYS A 55 -11.45 -22.19 11.46
C LYS A 55 -10.93 -23.41 10.70
N THR A 56 -10.72 -23.31 9.38
CA THR A 56 -10.25 -24.41 8.52
C THR A 56 -8.89 -24.94 8.93
N ILE A 57 -7.97 -24.06 9.34
CA ILE A 57 -6.61 -24.44 9.78
C ILE A 57 -6.56 -24.80 11.27
N SER A 58 -7.70 -24.83 11.96
CA SER A 58 -7.76 -25.19 13.37
C SER A 58 -7.35 -26.63 13.63
N GLY A 59 -6.37 -26.83 14.51
CA GLY A 59 -5.91 -28.16 14.92
C GLY A 59 -5.21 -28.96 13.82
N LYS A 60 -4.78 -28.32 12.73
CA LYS A 60 -4.11 -28.98 11.59
C LYS A 60 -2.62 -28.63 11.53
N PRO A 61 -1.76 -29.46 12.13
CA PRO A 61 -0.35 -29.13 12.27
C PRO A 61 0.44 -29.20 10.95
N GLU A 62 -0.08 -29.85 9.92
CA GLU A 62 0.57 -29.87 8.60
C GLU A 62 0.66 -28.49 7.92
N TYR A 63 -0.12 -27.50 8.37
CA TYR A 63 -0.03 -26.10 7.92
C TYR A 63 1.07 -25.31 8.66
N ILE A 64 1.78 -25.95 9.59
CA ILE A 64 2.72 -25.32 10.50
C ILE A 64 4.16 -25.60 10.04
N SER A 65 4.74 -24.67 9.30
CA SER A 65 6.18 -24.45 9.40
C SER A 65 6.47 -22.95 9.45
N GLY A 66 7.22 -22.52 10.47
CA GLY A 66 7.94 -21.25 10.43
C GLY A 66 7.11 -19.96 10.57
N GLY A 67 6.37 -19.80 11.66
CA GLY A 67 6.18 -18.49 12.30
C GLY A 67 5.09 -17.56 11.76
N ASN A 68 5.07 -17.22 10.47
CA ASN A 68 4.17 -16.20 9.91
C ASN A 68 3.37 -16.72 8.72
N LEU A 69 2.06 -16.73 8.85
CA LEU A 69 1.13 -16.95 7.76
C LEU A 69 0.57 -15.60 7.30
N LYS A 70 1.00 -15.12 6.14
CA LYS A 70 0.40 -13.94 5.51
C LYS A 70 -0.75 -14.39 4.62
N VAL A 71 -1.88 -13.70 4.71
CA VAL A 71 -3.10 -14.01 3.96
C VAL A 71 -3.68 -12.74 3.38
N ILE A 72 -4.16 -12.84 2.16
CA ILE A 72 -4.92 -11.78 1.50
C ILE A 72 -6.21 -12.37 0.94
N SER A 73 -7.29 -11.63 1.14
CA SER A 73 -8.62 -11.89 0.63
C SER A 73 -8.88 -11.03 -0.59
N GLY A 74 -9.25 -11.67 -1.69
CA GLY A 74 -9.78 -11.03 -2.89
C GLY A 74 -11.19 -11.51 -3.22
N ASP A 75 -11.75 -10.91 -4.27
CA ASP A 75 -13.10 -11.18 -4.77
C ASP A 75 -13.24 -12.62 -5.26
N ASP A 76 -12.15 -13.22 -5.72
CA ASP A 76 -12.12 -14.56 -6.29
C ASP A 76 -11.55 -15.61 -5.33
N GLY A 77 -11.21 -15.25 -4.09
CA GLY A 77 -10.73 -16.18 -3.07
C GLY A 77 -9.59 -15.65 -2.21
N LEU A 78 -8.94 -16.56 -1.50
CA LEU A 78 -7.79 -16.27 -0.66
C LEU A 78 -6.48 -16.63 -1.38
N THR A 79 -5.41 -15.93 -1.03
CA THR A 79 -4.03 -16.32 -1.28
C THR A 79 -3.25 -16.26 0.04
N SER A 80 -2.17 -17.04 0.15
CA SER A 80 -1.32 -17.04 1.33
C SER A 80 0.17 -17.18 1.00
N ASP A 81 0.99 -16.73 1.94
CA ASP A 81 2.44 -16.89 1.95
C ASP A 81 2.87 -17.36 3.35
N PRO A 82 3.34 -18.60 3.51
CA PRO A 82 3.44 -19.64 2.47
C PRO A 82 2.08 -20.09 1.92
N LEU A 83 2.05 -20.67 0.72
CA LEU A 83 0.82 -21.19 0.11
C LEU A 83 0.33 -22.42 0.89
N LEU A 84 -0.91 -22.35 1.40
CA LEU A 84 -1.50 -23.44 2.16
C LEU A 84 -2.17 -24.48 1.26
N PRO A 85 -2.14 -25.79 1.60
CA PRO A 85 -2.84 -26.83 0.83
C PRO A 85 -4.34 -26.59 0.60
N SER A 86 -5.01 -25.90 1.53
CA SER A 86 -6.43 -25.53 1.42
C SER A 86 -6.69 -24.33 0.52
N ILE A 87 -5.63 -23.65 0.06
CA ILE A 87 -5.68 -22.47 -0.80
C ILE A 87 -5.10 -22.86 -2.16
N THR A 88 -5.98 -23.02 -3.14
CA THR A 88 -5.60 -23.46 -4.49
C THR A 88 -5.03 -22.35 -5.36
N LYS A 89 -5.16 -21.09 -4.93
CA LYS A 89 -4.72 -19.91 -5.68
C LYS A 89 -3.46 -19.31 -5.09
N SER A 90 -2.42 -19.17 -5.91
CA SER A 90 -1.21 -18.42 -5.56
C SER A 90 -1.43 -16.90 -5.58
N VAL A 91 -2.49 -16.44 -6.24
CA VAL A 91 -2.84 -15.03 -6.42
C VAL A 91 -4.34 -14.84 -6.17
N ALA A 92 -4.71 -13.75 -5.51
CA ALA A 92 -6.08 -13.29 -5.37
C ALA A 92 -6.28 -12.01 -6.20
N SER A 93 -7.49 -11.82 -6.69
CA SER A 93 -7.92 -10.64 -7.44
C SER A 93 -8.73 -9.71 -6.56
N ILE A 94 -8.42 -8.42 -6.55
CA ILE A 94 -9.19 -7.38 -5.87
C ILE A 94 -9.61 -6.33 -6.89
N ARG A 95 -10.91 -6.05 -6.99
CA ARG A 95 -11.44 -4.97 -7.82
C ARG A 95 -11.53 -3.68 -7.00
N VAL A 96 -11.05 -2.58 -7.58
CA VAL A 96 -11.19 -1.23 -7.03
C VAL A 96 -11.62 -0.30 -8.15
N GLY A 97 -12.86 0.17 -8.10
CA GLY A 97 -13.49 0.86 -9.22
C GLY A 97 -13.48 -0.01 -10.50
N ASP A 98 -12.90 0.56 -11.56
CA ASP A 98 -12.78 -0.10 -12.87
C ASP A 98 -11.52 -0.99 -12.99
N PHE A 99 -10.63 -0.97 -12.00
CA PHE A 99 -9.36 -1.66 -12.06
C PHE A 99 -9.37 -2.97 -11.28
N ARG A 100 -8.55 -3.91 -11.74
CA ARG A 100 -8.34 -5.22 -11.12
C ARG A 100 -6.89 -5.36 -10.67
N PHE A 101 -6.67 -5.78 -9.43
CA PHE A 101 -5.35 -5.97 -8.84
C PHE A 101 -5.14 -7.44 -8.50
N GLU A 102 -4.15 -8.04 -9.13
CA GLU A 102 -3.60 -9.33 -8.73
C GLU A 102 -2.58 -9.11 -7.61
N VAL A 103 -2.74 -9.87 -6.53
CA VAL A 103 -1.88 -9.85 -5.34
C VAL A 103 -1.62 -11.27 -4.85
N ASN A 104 -0.44 -11.53 -4.30
CA ASN A 104 -0.14 -12.80 -3.63
C ASN A 104 -0.05 -12.61 -2.10
N GLY A 105 0.01 -13.70 -1.33
CA GLY A 105 0.05 -13.61 0.13
C GLY A 105 1.22 -12.79 0.69
N GLY A 106 2.33 -12.70 -0.05
CA GLY A 106 3.52 -11.91 0.31
C GLY A 106 3.41 -10.42 -0.01
N SER A 107 2.48 -10.04 -0.90
CA SER A 107 2.34 -8.67 -1.38
C SER A 107 1.94 -7.69 -0.27
N PHE A 108 2.43 -6.46 -0.40
CA PHE A 108 1.81 -5.32 0.28
C PHE A 108 0.63 -4.82 -0.57
N PHE A 109 -0.53 -4.69 0.07
CA PHE A 109 -1.73 -4.09 -0.49
C PHE A 109 -2.52 -3.41 0.63
N GLN A 110 -3.29 -2.38 0.28
CA GLN A 110 -4.07 -1.62 1.24
C GLN A 110 -5.11 -2.52 1.92
N SER A 111 -5.14 -2.50 3.25
CA SER A 111 -5.81 -3.56 4.03
C SER A 111 -7.30 -3.35 4.24
N ASN A 112 -7.82 -2.14 4.02
CA ASN A 112 -9.22 -1.79 4.29
C ASN A 112 -10.03 -1.73 3.00
N ARG A 113 -10.86 -2.76 2.77
CA ARG A 113 -11.62 -2.89 1.50
C ARG A 113 -12.63 -1.78 1.25
N PHE A 114 -13.09 -1.09 2.30
CA PHE A 114 -14.15 -0.09 2.18
C PHE A 114 -13.65 1.29 1.77
N LEU A 115 -12.33 1.53 1.85
CA LEU A 115 -11.73 2.84 1.57
C LEU A 115 -10.76 2.81 0.38
N LEU A 116 -10.60 1.68 -0.31
CA LEU A 116 -9.64 1.53 -1.41
C LEU A 116 -9.90 2.54 -2.53
N GLU A 117 -11.14 2.62 -3.00
CA GLU A 117 -11.47 3.48 -4.13
C GLU A 117 -11.34 4.96 -3.78
N GLN A 118 -11.84 5.36 -2.60
CA GLN A 118 -11.73 6.72 -2.10
C GLN A 118 -10.26 7.12 -1.95
N LEU A 119 -9.43 6.27 -1.34
CA LEU A 119 -8.00 6.53 -1.16
C LEU A 119 -7.29 6.65 -2.51
N GLY A 120 -7.52 5.70 -3.43
CA GLY A 120 -6.87 5.67 -4.74
C GLY A 120 -7.27 6.84 -5.66
N ASN A 121 -8.53 7.28 -5.59
CA ASN A 121 -9.04 8.37 -6.42
C ASN A 121 -8.93 9.76 -5.77
N TRP A 122 -8.54 9.86 -4.49
CA TRP A 122 -8.64 11.11 -3.73
C TRP A 122 -7.96 12.31 -4.39
N ALA A 123 -6.77 12.09 -4.95
CA ALA A 123 -6.00 13.13 -5.64
C ALA A 123 -6.36 13.28 -7.13
N LYS A 124 -7.12 12.35 -7.70
CA LYS A 124 -7.39 12.24 -9.15
C LYS A 124 -7.92 13.55 -9.77
N PRO A 125 -8.81 14.33 -9.15
CA PRO A 125 -9.28 15.58 -9.76
C PRO A 125 -8.21 16.68 -9.88
N LEU A 126 -7.10 16.57 -9.15
CA LEU A 126 -6.08 17.62 -9.02
C LEU A 126 -4.73 17.27 -9.65
N VAL A 127 -4.62 16.08 -10.25
CA VAL A 127 -3.36 15.57 -10.81
C VAL A 127 -3.57 15.06 -12.23
N GLY A 128 -2.54 15.18 -13.06
CA GLY A 128 -2.53 14.71 -14.44
C GLY A 128 -1.38 15.34 -15.22
N GLY A 129 -1.09 14.81 -16.41
CA GLY A 129 0.00 15.32 -17.24
C GLY A 129 0.56 14.28 -18.20
N ASP A 130 1.84 14.41 -18.52
CA ASP A 130 2.57 13.42 -19.33
C ASP A 130 3.02 12.24 -18.46
N PHE A 131 3.70 12.51 -17.35
CA PHE A 131 4.51 11.51 -16.66
C PHE A 131 4.25 11.48 -15.14
N CYS A 132 3.85 10.30 -14.65
CA CYS A 132 3.68 10.01 -13.23
C CYS A 132 4.77 9.04 -12.74
N VAL A 133 5.33 9.30 -11.55
CA VAL A 133 6.26 8.38 -10.89
C VAL A 133 5.69 7.93 -9.55
N ASP A 134 5.73 6.64 -9.28
CA ASP A 134 5.22 6.01 -8.05
C ASP A 134 6.35 5.36 -7.25
N LEU A 135 6.76 6.00 -6.14
CA LEU A 135 7.82 5.49 -5.27
C LEU A 135 7.24 4.60 -4.19
N PHE A 136 7.90 3.46 -3.96
CA PHE A 136 7.40 2.41 -3.07
C PHE A 136 6.05 1.84 -3.54
N GLY A 137 5.83 1.85 -4.86
CA GLY A 137 4.51 1.59 -5.42
C GLY A 137 3.99 0.16 -5.24
N GLY A 138 4.80 -0.76 -4.70
CA GLY A 138 4.39 -2.14 -4.43
C GLY A 138 3.86 -2.82 -5.70
N THR A 139 2.59 -3.23 -5.69
CA THR A 139 1.93 -3.86 -6.83
C THR A 139 1.24 -2.87 -7.78
N GLY A 140 1.50 -1.57 -7.65
CA GLY A 140 0.98 -0.52 -8.54
C GLY A 140 -0.34 0.12 -8.12
N PHE A 141 -0.70 0.08 -6.82
CA PHE A 141 -2.02 0.56 -6.38
C PHE A 141 -2.34 1.99 -6.83
N PHE A 142 -1.53 2.98 -6.43
CA PHE A 142 -1.81 4.39 -6.74
C PHE A 142 -1.59 4.73 -8.22
N SER A 143 -0.48 4.28 -8.80
CA SER A 143 -0.19 4.50 -10.23
C SER A 143 -1.27 3.94 -11.16
N ILE A 144 -1.89 2.79 -10.84
CA ILE A 144 -3.03 2.26 -11.61
C ILE A 144 -4.28 3.12 -11.38
N MET A 145 -4.63 3.43 -10.13
CA MET A 145 -5.82 4.23 -9.82
C MET A 145 -5.81 5.61 -10.51
N LEU A 146 -4.62 6.17 -10.70
CA LEU A 146 -4.39 7.47 -11.34
C LEU A 146 -4.00 7.38 -12.83
N SER A 147 -3.87 6.18 -13.41
CA SER A 147 -3.26 5.98 -14.73
C SER A 147 -3.94 6.77 -15.84
N ASN A 148 -5.27 6.88 -15.80
CA ASN A 148 -6.07 7.55 -16.83
C ASN A 148 -5.79 9.06 -16.95
N ASN A 149 -5.09 9.66 -15.98
CA ASN A 149 -4.73 11.07 -15.99
C ASN A 149 -3.32 11.35 -16.57
N PHE A 150 -2.57 10.30 -16.93
CA PHE A 150 -1.18 10.42 -17.40
C PHE A 150 -0.96 9.64 -18.68
N LYS A 151 -0.08 10.14 -19.54
CA LYS A 151 0.29 9.44 -20.78
C LYS A 151 1.16 8.22 -20.50
N ARG A 152 2.02 8.29 -19.49
CA ARG A 152 2.95 7.24 -19.10
C ARG A 152 3.28 7.29 -17.62
N GLY A 153 3.80 6.20 -17.09
CA GLY A 153 4.23 6.14 -15.70
C GLY A 153 5.39 5.20 -15.44
N LEU A 154 6.07 5.46 -14.32
CA LEU A 154 7.18 4.65 -13.83
C LEU A 154 6.97 4.35 -12.35
N LEU A 155 6.93 3.08 -11.98
CA LEU A 155 6.91 2.64 -10.59
C LEU A 155 8.30 2.19 -10.16
N ILE A 156 8.75 2.68 -9.01
CA ILE A 156 10.02 2.32 -8.38
C ILE A 156 9.74 1.50 -7.13
N GLU A 157 10.23 0.26 -7.12
CA GLU A 157 10.05 -0.66 -6.01
C GLU A 157 11.33 -1.48 -5.77
N SER A 158 11.64 -1.70 -4.50
CA SER A 158 12.83 -2.42 -4.02
C SER A 158 12.66 -3.93 -3.95
N VAL A 159 11.43 -4.42 -4.04
CA VAL A 159 11.10 -5.85 -3.98
C VAL A 159 10.76 -6.36 -5.38
N ASP A 160 11.66 -7.15 -5.98
CA ASP A 160 11.50 -7.67 -7.35
C ASP A 160 10.16 -8.41 -7.57
N ALA A 161 9.71 -9.20 -6.61
CA ALA A 161 8.41 -9.89 -6.70
C ALA A 161 7.23 -8.91 -6.83
N GLN A 162 7.31 -7.73 -6.21
CA GLN A 162 6.30 -6.68 -6.31
C GLN A 162 6.38 -5.96 -7.66
N VAL A 163 7.59 -5.73 -8.19
CA VAL A 163 7.82 -5.18 -9.54
C VAL A 163 7.20 -6.08 -10.61
N GLN A 164 7.43 -7.39 -10.53
CA GLN A 164 6.83 -8.36 -11.45
C GLN A 164 5.30 -8.35 -11.36
N MET A 165 4.75 -8.23 -10.15
CA MET A 165 3.30 -8.15 -9.94
C MET A 165 2.72 -6.83 -10.48
N ALA A 166 3.39 -5.70 -10.27
CA ALA A 166 2.98 -4.40 -10.80
C ALA A 166 2.91 -4.42 -12.33
N ASN A 167 3.92 -4.97 -13.01
CA ASN A 167 3.89 -5.11 -14.47
C ASN A 167 2.74 -6.02 -14.97
N LYS A 168 2.40 -7.08 -14.24
CA LYS A 168 1.21 -7.90 -14.54
C LYS A 168 -0.09 -7.14 -14.32
N ASN A 169 -0.18 -6.35 -13.26
CA ASN A 169 -1.34 -5.49 -13.01
C ASN A 169 -1.50 -4.42 -14.09
N TYR A 170 -0.41 -3.79 -14.54
CA TYR A 170 -0.48 -2.87 -15.67
C TYR A 170 -1.00 -3.56 -16.94
N ALA A 171 -0.42 -4.70 -17.31
CA ALA A 171 -0.83 -5.44 -18.51
C ALA A 171 -2.29 -5.91 -18.45
N SER A 172 -2.74 -6.45 -17.31
CA SER A 172 -4.12 -6.95 -17.14
C SER A 172 -5.19 -5.84 -17.13
N ASN A 173 -4.80 -4.61 -16.78
CA ASN A 173 -5.66 -3.42 -16.91
C ASN A 173 -5.48 -2.68 -18.24
N GLY A 174 -4.66 -3.19 -19.17
CA GLY A 174 -4.41 -2.54 -20.47
C GLY A 174 -3.56 -1.26 -20.39
N ILE A 175 -2.82 -1.06 -19.30
CA ILE A 175 -2.00 0.14 -19.04
C ILE A 175 -0.57 -0.10 -19.54
N PHE A 176 -0.38 -0.18 -20.86
CA PHE A 176 0.92 -0.52 -21.45
C PHE A 176 1.96 0.62 -21.42
N SER A 177 1.55 1.85 -21.13
CA SER A 177 2.45 3.00 -21.02
C SER A 177 3.07 3.16 -19.63
N PHE A 178 2.77 2.25 -18.70
CA PHE A 178 3.33 2.22 -17.36
C PHE A 178 4.26 1.02 -17.21
N THR A 179 5.39 1.23 -16.55
CA THR A 179 6.35 0.16 -16.25
C THR A 179 6.80 0.24 -14.80
N ALA A 180 7.10 -0.91 -14.21
CA ALA A 180 7.73 -1.01 -12.90
C ALA A 180 9.21 -1.40 -13.04
N GLN A 181 10.06 -0.76 -12.25
CA GLN A 181 11.50 -0.98 -12.20
C GLN A 181 11.95 -1.35 -10.79
N HIS A 182 12.80 -2.39 -10.72
CA HIS A 182 13.47 -2.76 -9.49
C HIS A 182 14.58 -1.77 -9.16
N CYS A 183 14.32 -0.88 -8.21
CA CYS A 183 15.25 0.18 -7.80
C CYS A 183 14.90 0.66 -6.38
N SER A 184 15.92 1.07 -5.62
CA SER A 184 15.69 1.71 -4.32
C SER A 184 15.24 3.17 -4.52
N ALA A 185 14.30 3.63 -3.70
CA ALA A 185 13.90 5.04 -3.66
C ALA A 185 15.08 5.99 -3.33
N GLU A 186 16.17 5.49 -2.75
CA GLU A 186 17.39 6.27 -2.53
C GLU A 186 18.20 6.56 -3.81
N GLN A 187 17.90 5.85 -4.90
CA GLN A 187 18.51 6.01 -6.22
C GLN A 187 17.56 6.70 -7.21
N VAL A 188 16.45 7.25 -6.71
CA VAL A 188 15.36 7.83 -7.51
C VAL A 188 15.84 8.89 -8.50
N GLN A 189 16.83 9.72 -8.12
CA GLN A 189 17.37 10.77 -8.99
C GLN A 189 17.96 10.20 -10.29
N SER A 190 18.60 9.03 -10.22
CA SER A 190 19.21 8.40 -11.40
C SER A 190 18.22 7.55 -12.20
N ALA A 191 17.15 7.10 -11.56
CA ALA A 191 16.13 6.26 -12.18
C ALA A 191 15.06 7.06 -12.95
N ILE A 192 14.84 8.32 -12.57
CA ILE A 192 13.84 9.18 -13.20
C ILE A 192 14.47 9.98 -14.35
N PRO A 193 14.11 9.70 -15.61
CA PRO A 193 14.79 10.29 -16.77
C PRO A 193 14.41 11.74 -17.03
N VAL A 194 13.21 12.14 -16.63
CA VAL A 194 12.68 13.50 -16.80
C VAL A 194 11.84 13.87 -15.59
N LYS A 195 11.74 15.16 -15.31
CA LYS A 195 10.88 15.70 -14.25
C LYS A 195 9.42 15.22 -14.44
N PRO A 196 8.81 14.58 -13.43
CA PRO A 196 7.43 14.13 -13.52
C PRO A 196 6.43 15.24 -13.15
N ASP A 197 5.22 15.14 -13.71
CA ASP A 197 4.09 15.98 -13.33
C ASP A 197 3.57 15.61 -11.93
N LEU A 198 3.60 14.31 -11.60
CA LEU A 198 3.24 13.79 -10.29
C LEU A 198 4.30 12.81 -9.78
N LEU A 199 4.72 13.01 -8.54
CA LEU A 199 5.46 12.02 -7.76
C LEU A 199 4.59 11.51 -6.61
N ILE A 200 4.28 10.21 -6.62
CA ILE A 200 3.56 9.52 -5.56
C ILE A 200 4.60 8.93 -4.60
N ILE A 201 4.36 9.05 -3.30
CA ILE A 201 5.24 8.57 -2.23
C ILE A 201 4.38 7.86 -1.19
N ASP A 202 4.50 6.54 -1.08
CA ASP A 202 3.87 5.70 -0.02
C ASP A 202 4.94 4.92 0.76
N PRO A 203 5.74 5.60 1.60
CA PRO A 203 6.93 4.99 2.19
C PRO A 203 6.57 4.09 3.39
N PRO A 204 7.49 3.21 3.80
CA PRO A 204 7.32 2.46 5.05
C PRO A 204 7.24 3.39 6.27
N ARG A 205 6.82 2.84 7.42
CA ARG A 205 6.55 3.60 8.67
C ARG A 205 7.63 4.61 9.10
N PRO A 206 8.95 4.40 8.87
CA PRO A 206 9.97 5.41 9.16
C PRO A 206 9.94 6.68 8.29
N GLY A 207 9.12 6.70 7.23
CA GLY A 207 9.09 7.73 6.20
C GLY A 207 10.30 7.63 5.26
N LEU A 208 10.62 8.73 4.59
CA LEU A 208 11.77 8.81 3.68
C LEU A 208 13.10 8.87 4.43
N THR A 209 14.10 8.13 3.95
CA THR A 209 15.48 8.31 4.41
C THR A 209 15.99 9.71 4.01
N LYS A 210 17.07 10.18 4.64
CA LYS A 210 17.68 11.46 4.23
C LYS A 210 18.07 11.45 2.74
N LYS A 211 18.64 10.36 2.26
CA LYS A 211 19.05 10.20 0.87
C LYS A 211 17.85 10.19 -0.09
N ALA A 212 16.78 9.48 0.25
CA ALA A 212 15.54 9.51 -0.54
C ALA A 212 14.92 10.92 -0.59
N ARG A 213 14.91 11.66 0.52
CA ARG A 213 14.42 13.06 0.56
C ARG A 213 15.22 13.99 -0.35
N GLU A 214 16.54 13.92 -0.32
CA GLU A 214 17.38 14.69 -1.24
C GLU A 214 17.14 14.27 -2.69
N GLY A 215 16.96 12.97 -2.95
CA GLY A 215 16.57 12.47 -4.27
C GLY A 215 15.26 13.09 -4.76
N VAL A 216 14.21 13.08 -3.93
CA VAL A 216 12.90 13.71 -4.23
C VAL A 216 13.05 15.22 -4.53
N LYS A 217 13.89 15.92 -3.78
CA LYS A 217 14.21 17.33 -4.03
C LYS A 217 14.82 17.55 -5.41
N MET A 218 15.79 16.70 -5.80
CA MET A 218 16.47 16.79 -7.09
C MET A 218 15.59 16.41 -8.27
N VAL A 219 14.68 15.45 -8.09
CA VAL A 219 13.67 15.06 -9.09
C VAL A 219 12.76 16.24 -9.42
N GLY A 220 12.38 17.02 -8.39
CA GLY A 220 11.75 18.32 -8.58
C GLY A 220 10.38 18.30 -9.26
N ALA A 221 9.56 17.27 -9.01
CA ALA A 221 8.21 17.08 -9.55
C ALA A 221 7.31 18.33 -9.47
N GLU A 222 6.31 18.45 -10.33
CA GLU A 222 5.33 19.55 -10.24
C GLU A 222 4.42 19.40 -9.02
N LYS A 223 3.91 18.17 -8.80
CA LYS A 223 3.12 17.81 -7.62
C LYS A 223 3.69 16.58 -6.91
N ILE A 224 3.47 16.51 -5.61
CA ILE A 224 3.78 15.34 -4.79
C ILE A 224 2.52 14.88 -4.07
N LEU A 225 2.11 13.63 -4.30
CA LEU A 225 1.12 12.94 -3.47
C LEU A 225 1.87 12.10 -2.43
N TYR A 226 1.83 12.52 -1.18
CA TYR A 226 2.46 11.79 -0.07
C TYR A 226 1.38 11.08 0.75
N VAL A 227 1.40 9.74 0.73
CA VAL A 227 0.54 8.88 1.54
C VAL A 227 1.35 8.29 2.70
N SER A 228 0.75 8.18 3.90
CA SER A 228 1.45 7.63 5.06
C SER A 228 0.54 7.13 6.18
N CYS A 229 0.89 5.96 6.72
CA CYS A 229 0.34 5.41 7.95
C CYS A 229 1.01 5.95 9.25
N ASN A 230 1.96 6.89 9.12
CA ASN A 230 2.66 7.52 10.24
C ASN A 230 2.73 9.04 10.07
N PRO A 231 1.75 9.78 10.62
CA PRO A 231 1.68 11.24 10.49
C PRO A 231 2.91 11.98 11.03
N SER A 232 3.62 11.41 12.03
CA SER A 232 4.79 12.04 12.62
C SER A 232 5.98 12.08 11.64
N THR A 233 6.27 10.97 10.98
CA THR A 233 7.34 10.93 9.96
C THR A 233 6.94 11.64 8.68
N GLN A 234 5.64 11.62 8.31
CA GLN A 234 5.13 12.42 7.21
C GLN A 234 5.34 13.91 7.49
N ALA A 235 4.98 14.42 8.68
CA ALA A 235 5.18 15.82 9.04
C ALA A 235 6.66 16.27 8.95
N ARG A 236 7.61 15.41 9.37
CA ARG A 236 9.04 15.65 9.19
C ARG A 236 9.41 15.83 7.71
N ASP A 237 8.87 14.99 6.84
CA ASP A 237 9.20 14.99 5.41
C ASP A 237 8.51 16.15 4.69
N ILE A 238 7.24 16.45 5.01
CA ILE A 238 6.52 17.63 4.53
C ILE A 238 7.22 18.92 4.95
N CYS A 239 7.76 19.00 6.17
CA CYS A 239 8.55 20.15 6.63
C CYS A 239 9.79 20.37 5.75
N PHE A 240 10.47 19.30 5.34
CA PHE A 240 11.58 19.37 4.40
C PHE A 240 11.11 19.87 3.01
N LEU A 241 10.04 19.27 2.47
CA LEU A 241 9.52 19.63 1.14
C LEU A 241 9.04 21.09 1.07
N THR A 242 8.37 21.56 2.12
CA THR A 242 7.85 22.93 2.19
C THR A 242 8.95 23.96 2.41
N LYS A 243 9.88 23.71 3.35
CA LYS A 243 10.93 24.69 3.70
C LYS A 243 12.14 24.69 2.77
N GLN A 244 12.44 23.57 2.10
CA GLN A 244 13.67 23.40 1.34
C GLN A 244 13.47 23.09 -0.15
N CYS A 245 12.24 22.73 -0.57
CA CYS A 245 11.97 22.31 -1.95
C CYS A 245 10.91 23.15 -2.66
N GLY A 246 10.36 24.18 -1.98
CA GLY A 246 9.42 25.13 -2.57
C GLY A 246 8.04 24.55 -2.85
N TYR A 247 7.55 23.63 -2.01
CA TYR A 247 6.19 23.12 -2.10
C TYR A 247 5.26 23.75 -1.06
N ALA A 248 3.97 23.80 -1.37
CA ALA A 248 2.90 24.17 -0.45
C ALA A 248 1.87 23.02 -0.37
N ILE A 249 1.22 22.89 0.78
CA ILE A 249 0.14 21.91 0.95
C ILE A 249 -1.12 22.45 0.25
N GLU A 250 -1.53 21.77 -0.83
CA GLU A 250 -2.75 22.09 -1.56
C GLU A 250 -3.97 21.43 -0.90
N LYS A 251 -3.85 20.16 -0.54
CA LYS A 251 -4.96 19.35 -0.02
C LYS A 251 -4.45 18.33 0.99
N MET A 252 -5.29 17.96 1.96
CA MET A 252 -4.98 16.88 2.90
C MET A 252 -6.24 16.09 3.27
N ALA A 253 -6.06 14.81 3.59
CA ALA A 253 -7.12 13.93 4.05
C ALA A 253 -6.62 12.90 5.06
N LEU A 254 -7.54 12.49 5.92
CA LEU A 254 -7.40 11.42 6.88
C LEU A 254 -8.28 10.25 6.45
N PHE A 255 -7.70 9.05 6.37
CA PHE A 255 -8.43 7.82 6.10
C PHE A 255 -8.32 6.92 7.31
N ASP A 256 -9.46 6.55 7.88
CA ASP A 256 -9.51 5.56 8.95
C ASP A 256 -9.41 4.14 8.36
N LEU A 257 -8.21 3.80 7.85
CA LEU A 257 -7.95 2.47 7.32
C LEU A 257 -7.89 1.40 8.42
N TYR A 258 -7.70 1.79 9.68
CA TYR A 258 -7.54 0.86 10.79
C TYR A 258 -8.38 1.27 12.02
N PRO A 259 -9.73 1.26 11.90
CA PRO A 259 -10.61 1.49 13.03
C PRO A 259 -10.27 0.59 14.21
N ASN A 260 -10.55 1.05 15.42
CA ASN A 260 -10.20 0.36 16.68
C ASN A 260 -8.69 0.23 16.93
N THR A 261 -7.86 1.01 16.23
CA THR A 261 -6.41 1.08 16.46
C THR A 261 -5.94 2.54 16.61
N HIS A 262 -4.67 2.73 16.95
CA HIS A 262 -4.04 4.04 17.00
C HIS A 262 -3.45 4.47 15.63
N HIS A 263 -3.59 3.64 14.60
CA HIS A 263 -3.06 3.93 13.28
C HIS A 263 -4.02 4.86 12.53
N LEU A 264 -3.43 5.81 11.81
CA LEU A 264 -4.16 6.77 10.98
C LEU A 264 -3.42 6.86 9.65
N GLU A 265 -4.16 6.66 8.56
CA GLU A 265 -3.63 6.87 7.22
C GLU A 265 -3.90 8.32 6.82
N THR A 266 -2.93 8.93 6.15
CA THR A 266 -2.96 10.34 5.77
C THR A 266 -2.53 10.48 4.32
N ALA A 267 -3.22 11.32 3.56
CA ALA A 267 -2.81 11.71 2.22
C ALA A 267 -2.63 13.23 2.18
N ILE A 268 -1.50 13.70 1.65
CA ILE A 268 -1.21 15.11 1.48
C ILE A 268 -0.80 15.35 0.03
N LEU A 269 -1.51 16.24 -0.65
CA LEU A 269 -1.14 16.73 -1.96
C LEU A 269 -0.37 18.04 -1.79
N LEU A 270 0.84 18.05 -2.34
CA LEU A 270 1.72 19.21 -2.41
C LEU A 270 1.82 19.69 -3.85
N GLY A 271 1.86 21.00 -4.05
CA GLY A 271 2.18 21.64 -5.33
C GLY A 271 3.33 22.62 -5.19
N LYS A 272 4.07 22.86 -6.27
CA LYS A 272 5.09 23.91 -6.31
C LYS A 272 4.47 25.27 -6.00
N TYR A 273 5.15 26.09 -5.21
CA TYR A 273 4.80 27.51 -5.09
C TYR A 273 4.85 28.14 -6.48
N LYS A 274 3.72 28.67 -6.95
CA LYS A 274 3.72 29.62 -8.06
C LYS A 274 4.22 30.95 -7.48
N SER A 275 5.44 31.33 -7.85
CA SER A 275 5.94 32.70 -7.69
C SER A 275 5.11 33.65 -8.53
#